data_AF-A0A7G5ZL14-F1
#
_entry.id   AF-A0A7G5ZL14-F1
#
_cell.length_a   1.000
_cell.length_b   1.000
_cell.length_c   1.000
_cell.angle_alpha   90.00
_cell.angle_beta   90.00
_cell.angle_gamma   90.00
#
_symmetry.space_group_name_H-M   'P 1'
#
loop_
_entity.id
_entity.type
_entity.pdbx_description
1 polymer ?
#
loop_
_entity_poly.entity_id
_entity_poly.type
_entity_poly.pdbx_seq_one_letter_code
_entity_poly.pdbx_strand_id
1 'polypeptide(L)'
;MHGDYRLRLVGTCGTAEIFWARGRVEVTTSDRPMRVLDLPEGRRPAEEALDAFAAGRTPEVGTRESVAVTRLALLAQASADRGGEALAWSRDAD
;
A
#
# COMPACT_ATOMS: atom_id res chain seq x y z
N MET A 1 4.90 -16.94 -12.83
CA MET A 1 6.00 -16.16 -12.21
C MET A 1 5.37 -14.89 -11.65
N HIS A 2 5.06 -14.87 -10.36
CA HIS A 2 4.54 -13.65 -9.72
C HIS A 2 5.72 -12.71 -9.51
N GLY A 3 5.59 -11.44 -9.91
CA GLY A 3 6.65 -10.45 -9.75
C GLY A 3 7.10 -10.33 -8.28
N ASP A 4 8.30 -9.81 -8.06
CA ASP A 4 8.80 -9.54 -6.72
C ASP A 4 7.96 -8.42 -6.08
N TYR A 5 6.84 -8.80 -5.43
CA TYR A 5 5.95 -7.88 -4.74
C TYR A 5 6.68 -7.31 -3.54
N ARG A 6 7.19 -6.10 -3.75
CA ARG A 6 8.06 -5.40 -2.82
C ARG A 6 7.66 -3.93 -2.73
N LEU A 7 7.70 -3.41 -1.51
CA LEU A 7 7.57 -1.99 -1.24
C LEU A 7 8.79 -1.53 -0.45
N ARG A 8 9.43 -0.47 -0.91
CA ARG A 8 10.52 0.19 -0.19
C ARG A 8 10.02 1.54 0.32
N LEU A 9 10.07 1.71 1.63
CA LEU A 9 9.86 2.98 2.31
C LEU A 9 11.23 3.58 2.62
N VAL A 10 11.46 4.80 2.13
CA VAL A 10 12.71 5.54 2.37
C VAL A 10 12.39 6.72 3.28
N GLY A 11 13.01 6.74 4.46
CA GLY A 11 12.95 7.84 5.41
C GLY A 11 14.31 8.52 5.53
N THR A 12 14.36 9.60 6.30
CA THR A 12 15.60 10.35 6.55
C THR A 12 16.62 9.59 7.38
N CYS A 13 16.18 8.60 8.17
CA CYS A 13 17.03 7.85 9.11
C CYS A 13 17.23 6.37 8.71
N GLY A 14 16.77 5.97 7.52
CA GLY A 14 16.85 4.59 7.09
C GLY A 14 15.80 4.18 6.07
N THR A 15 15.75 2.87 5.80
CA THR A 15 14.82 2.25 4.85
C THR A 15 14.12 1.05 5.48
N ALA A 16 12.88 0.81 5.05
CA ALA A 16 12.15 -0.42 5.31
C ALA A 16 11.77 -1.07 3.97
N GLU A 17 12.09 -2.34 3.80
CA GLU A 17 11.79 -3.12 2.60
C GLU A 17 10.86 -4.27 2.95
N ILE A 18 9.64 -4.22 2.41
CA ILE A 18 8.58 -5.19 2.68
C ILE A 18 8.57 -6.22 1.55
N PHE A 19 8.67 -7.50 1.90
CA PHE A 19 8.65 -8.64 0.98
C PHE A 19 7.46 -9.54 1.31
N TRP A 20 6.28 -9.28 0.73
CA TRP A 20 5.06 -10.04 1.05
C TRP A 20 5.18 -11.53 0.74
N ALA A 21 5.73 -11.88 -0.42
CA ALA A 21 5.92 -13.28 -0.81
C ALA A 21 6.88 -14.05 0.13
N ARG A 22 7.67 -13.34 0.93
CA ARG A 22 8.63 -13.90 1.89
C ARG A 22 8.20 -13.70 3.34
N GLY A 23 7.04 -13.10 3.59
CA GLY A 23 6.53 -12.87 4.93
C GLY A 23 7.47 -12.05 5.83
N ARG A 24 8.26 -11.11 5.29
CA ARG A 24 9.24 -10.36 6.09
C ARG A 24 9.39 -8.90 5.70
N VAL A 25 9.92 -8.11 6.64
CA VAL A 25 10.37 -6.73 6.46
C VAL A 25 11.84 -6.62 6.86
N GLU A 26 12.67 -6.06 5.98
CA GLU A 26 14.05 -5.72 6.29
C GLU A 26 14.12 -4.24 6.66
N VAL A 27 14.68 -3.93 7.84
CA VAL A 27 14.80 -2.55 8.34
C VAL A 27 16.27 -2.20 8.53
N THR A 28 16.71 -1.16 7.84
CA THR A 28 18.07 -0.62 7.90
C THR A 28 18.00 0.81 8.43
N THR A 29 18.69 1.09 9.53
CA THR A 29 18.81 2.46 10.07
C THR A 29 20.26 2.89 10.10
N SER A 30 20.52 4.20 10.22
CA SER A 30 21.89 4.74 10.24
C SER A 30 22.68 4.37 11.49
N ASP A 31 21.98 4.04 12.59
CA ASP A 31 22.53 3.88 13.93
C ASP A 31 22.54 2.42 14.43
N ARG A 32 21.90 1.49 13.71
CA ARG A 32 21.75 0.09 14.15
C ARG A 32 21.97 -0.88 12.99
N PRO A 33 22.45 -2.10 13.26
CA PRO A 33 22.50 -3.16 12.26
C PRO A 33 21.13 -3.41 11.64
N MET A 34 21.15 -3.88 10.39
CA MET A 34 19.95 -4.36 9.71
C MET A 34 19.27 -5.44 10.55
N ARG A 35 17.94 -5.37 10.65
CA ARG A 35 17.11 -6.38 11.30
C ARG A 35 16.00 -6.84 10.38
N VAL A 36 15.62 -8.10 10.54
CA VAL A 36 14.49 -8.72 9.85
C VAL A 36 13.34 -8.82 10.84
N LEU A 37 12.16 -8.39 10.43
CA LEU A 37 10.90 -8.54 11.17
C LEU A 37 9.98 -9.46 10.37
N ASP A 38 9.27 -10.35 11.06
CA ASP A 38 8.25 -11.18 10.41
C ASP A 38 7.00 -10.34 10.13
N LEU A 39 6.41 -10.53 8.95
CA LEU A 39 5.08 -10.01 8.66
C LEU A 39 4.04 -10.87 9.38
N PRO A 40 2.93 -10.27 9.84
CA PRO A 40 1.81 -11.04 10.33
C PRO A 40 1.25 -11.93 9.22
N GLU A 41 0.54 -12.98 9.61
CA GLU A 41 -0.17 -13.83 8.66
C GLU A 41 -1.13 -12.99 7.80
N GLY A 42 -1.12 -13.26 6.49
CA GLY A 42 -2.00 -12.56 5.56
C GLY A 42 -3.46 -12.94 5.78
N ARG A 43 -4.34 -11.94 5.83
CA ARG A 43 -5.79 -12.16 5.84
C ARG A 43 -6.27 -12.49 4.42
N ARG A 44 -7.38 -13.21 4.30
CA ARG A 44 -8.05 -13.36 2.99
C ARG A 44 -8.61 -12.00 2.53
N PRO A 45 -8.73 -11.74 1.22
CA PRO A 45 -9.06 -10.41 0.70
C PRO A 45 -10.33 -9.75 1.27
N ALA A 46 -11.35 -10.54 1.61
CA ALA A 46 -12.63 -10.05 2.15
C ALA A 46 -12.79 -10.27 3.65
N GLU A 47 -11.82 -10.90 4.32
CA GLU A 47 -11.95 -11.35 5.71
C GLU A 47 -12.22 -10.18 6.66
N GLU A 48 -11.39 -9.14 6.62
CA GLU A 48 -11.53 -7.98 7.52
C GLU A 48 -12.88 -7.27 7.35
N ALA A 49 -13.32 -7.05 6.10
CA ALA A 49 -14.56 -6.34 5.84
C ALA A 49 -15.79 -7.14 6.29
N LEU A 50 -15.78 -8.46 6.07
CA LEU A 50 -16.87 -9.35 6.50
C LEU A 50 -16.90 -9.49 8.03
N ASP A 51 -15.74 -9.60 8.68
CA ASP A 51 -15.64 -9.66 10.14
C ASP A 51 -16.10 -8.35 10.78
N ALA A 52 -15.71 -7.19 10.22
CA ALA A 52 -16.17 -5.89 10.69
C ALA A 52 -17.70 -5.76 10.57
N PHE A 53 -18.27 -6.17 9.43
CA PHE A 53 -19.72 -6.19 9.23
C PHE A 53 -20.44 -7.08 10.24
N ALA A 54 -19.97 -8.32 10.44
CA ALA A 54 -20.53 -9.25 11.40
C ALA A 54 -20.46 -8.70 12.84
N ALA A 55 -19.43 -7.93 13.15
CA ALA A 55 -19.24 -7.28 14.45
C ALA A 55 -19.95 -5.92 14.61
N GLY A 56 -20.69 -5.44 13.59
CA GLY A 56 -21.34 -4.13 13.61
C GLY A 56 -20.36 -2.95 13.66
N ARG A 57 -19.13 -3.13 13.18
CA ARG A 57 -18.08 -2.11 13.11
C ARG A 57 -17.87 -1.64 11.67
N THR A 58 -17.27 -0.46 11.52
CA THR A 58 -16.74 -0.01 10.24
C THR A 58 -15.44 -0.79 9.92
N PRO A 59 -15.24 -1.23 8.66
CA PRO A 59 -13.99 -1.87 8.25
C PRO A 59 -12.81 -0.90 8.35
N GLU A 60 -11.60 -1.46 8.48
CA GLU A 60 -10.33 -0.73 8.51
C GLU A 60 -10.16 0.13 7.23
N VAL A 61 -10.60 -0.39 6.08
CA VAL A 61 -10.63 0.35 4.81
C VAL A 61 -12.08 0.62 4.41
N GLY A 62 -12.50 1.88 4.54
CA GLY A 62 -13.85 2.32 4.22
C GLY A 62 -14.06 2.65 2.74
N THR A 63 -15.29 3.09 2.44
CA THR A 63 -15.68 3.54 1.09
C THR A 63 -14.85 4.74 0.63
N ARG A 64 -14.56 5.68 1.53
CA ARG A 64 -13.81 6.90 1.20
C ARG A 64 -12.40 6.58 0.72
N GLU A 65 -11.69 5.72 1.45
CA GLU A 65 -10.35 5.24 1.11
C GLU A 65 -10.38 4.45 -0.21
N SER A 66 -11.39 3.58 -0.37
CA SER A 66 -11.59 2.80 -1.60
C SER A 66 -11.75 3.70 -2.82
N VAL A 67 -12.62 4.72 -2.76
CA VAL A 67 -12.82 5.68 -3.86
C VAL A 67 -11.55 6.47 -4.16
N ALA A 68 -10.79 6.87 -3.14
CA ALA A 68 -9.52 7.56 -3.32
C ALA A 68 -8.51 6.68 -4.09
N VAL A 69 -8.32 5.42 -3.67
CA VAL A 69 -7.40 4.49 -4.34
C VAL A 69 -7.86 4.17 -5.77
N THR A 70 -9.16 3.99 -6.01
CA THR A 70 -9.69 3.82 -7.37
C THR A 70 -9.35 5.02 -8.26
N ARG A 71 -9.50 6.25 -7.75
CA ARG A 71 -9.12 7.44 -8.51
C ARG A 71 -7.63 7.48 -8.82
N LEU A 72 -6.77 7.06 -7.90
CA LEU A 72 -5.33 6.95 -8.13
C LEU A 72 -5.02 5.98 -9.27
N ALA A 73 -5.67 4.81 -9.29
CA ALA A 73 -5.50 3.83 -10.36
C ALA A 73 -5.95 4.38 -11.72
N LEU A 74 -7.08 5.10 -11.77
CA LEU A 74 -7.57 5.72 -13.00
C LEU A 74 -6.65 6.83 -13.51
N LEU A 75 -6.09 7.66 -12.61
CA LEU A 75 -5.11 8.68 -12.99
C LEU A 75 -3.82 8.08 -13.51
N ALA A 76 -3.33 6.99 -12.89
CA ALA A 76 -2.15 6.29 -13.35
C ALA A 76 -2.35 5.72 -14.76
N GLN A 77 -3.51 5.11 -15.03
CA GLN A 77 -3.87 4.63 -16.37
C GLN A 77 -3.90 5.79 -17.37
N ALA A 78 -4.60 6.88 -17.06
CA ALA A 78 -4.71 8.03 -17.94
C ALA A 78 -3.34 8.69 -18.23
N SER A 79 -2.45 8.73 -17.24
CA SER A 79 -1.07 9.20 -17.42
C SER A 79 -0.30 8.29 -18.39
N ALA A 80 -0.40 6.97 -18.22
CA ALA A 80 0.25 6.00 -19.11
C ALA A 80 -0.25 6.11 -20.57
N ASP A 81 -1.56 6.28 -20.76
CA ASP A 81 -2.17 6.46 -22.09
C ASP A 81 -1.69 7.75 -22.80
N ARG A 82 -1.19 8.73 -22.04
CA ARG A 82 -0.63 10.00 -22.54
C ARG A 82 0.90 10.04 -22.53
N GLY A 83 1.56 8.88 -22.50
CA GLY A 83 3.01 8.79 -22.54
C GLY A 83 3.71 9.19 -21.22
N GLY A 84 3.02 9.08 -20.09
CA GLY A 84 3.56 9.40 -18.77
C GLY A 84 3.43 10.87 -18.38
N GLU A 85 2.45 11.59 -18.97
CA GLU A 85 2.14 12.97 -18.58
C GLU A 85 1.78 13.05 -17.09
N ALA A 86 2.33 14.03 -16.38
CA ALA A 86 1.97 14.28 -14.98
C ALA A 86 0.54 14.85 -14.89
N LEU A 87 -0.35 14.14 -14.20
CA LEU A 87 -1.72 14.56 -13.98
C LEU A 87 -1.93 15.03 -12.54
N ALA A 88 -2.74 16.08 -12.36
CA ALA A 88 -3.03 16.63 -11.04
C ALA A 88 -3.80 15.63 -10.17
N TRP A 89 -3.30 15.42 -8.94
CA TRP A 89 -4.02 14.65 -7.93
C TRP A 89 -5.20 15.44 -7.36
N SER A 90 -5.05 16.71 -7.03
CA SER A 90 -6.21 17.52 -6.61
C SER A 90 -7.18 17.71 -7.78
N ARG A 91 -8.48 17.79 -7.50
CA ARG A 91 -9.38 18.51 -8.38
C ARG A 91 -9.14 20.00 -8.13
N ASP A 92 -9.13 20.80 -9.18
CA ASP A 92 -9.32 22.23 -8.98
C ASP A 92 -10.68 22.44 -8.31
N ALA A 93 -10.74 23.36 -7.35
CA ALA A 93 -12.00 23.69 -6.71
C ALA A 93 -12.90 24.37 -7.76
N ASP A 94 -14.05 23.77 -8.06
CA ASP A 94 -15.15 24.43 -8.77
C ASP A 94 -15.71 25.58 -7.92
#